data_AF-A0A7W1TY78-F1
#
_entry.id   AF-A0A7W1TY78-F1
#
_cell.length_a   1.000
_cell.length_b   1.000
_cell.length_c   1.000
_cell.angle_alpha   90.00
_cell.angle_beta   90.00
_cell.angle_gamma   90.00
#
_symmetry.space_group_name_H-M   'P 1'
#
loop_
_entity.id
_entity.type
_entity.pdbx_description
1 polymer ?
#
loop_
_entity_poly.entity_id
_entity_poly.type
_entity_poly.pdbx_seq_one_letter_code
_entity_poly.pdbx_strand_id
1 'polypeptide(L)'
;GVPPFAGFWSKDEILAAAWDFSPVLWFVGVVTALLTAYYMSRQVFLVFYGEARWKEKKGAGEHAPATPHESPKLMTVPLVVLAVLAAVGGLLNLPEVYTLEHFLEPVFEDRLHALGITGWMQVALGVVAVAGSAVGILVARSIYLKRTEPADRFEPEFLRRAWRFDESLAAFFGGPGRAFASFTSRILDGRVIDGAVNGVATLVRQGGTRLRVTQTGYIRNYALGMAAGAVLLLGFFVLRTGLV
;
A
#
# COMPACT_ATOMS: atom_id res chain seq x y z
N GLY A 1 -24.72 -0.82 -12.05
CA GLY A 1 -24.81 0.60 -11.58
C GLY A 1 -26.27 1.03 -11.46
N VAL A 2 -26.57 2.34 -11.40
CA VAL A 2 -27.96 2.84 -11.53
C VAL A 2 -28.17 3.31 -12.97
N PRO A 3 -29.08 2.69 -13.75
CA PRO A 3 -29.41 3.18 -15.09
C PRO A 3 -29.99 4.60 -15.02
N PRO A 4 -29.61 5.54 -15.93
CA PRO A 4 -28.83 5.38 -17.16
C PRO A 4 -27.33 5.77 -17.07
N PHE A 5 -26.79 5.99 -15.87
CA PHE A 5 -25.46 6.60 -15.68
C PHE A 5 -24.29 5.69 -16.12
N ALA A 6 -23.12 6.27 -16.36
CA ALA A 6 -21.94 5.57 -16.89
C ALA A 6 -21.53 4.30 -16.11
N GLY A 7 -21.67 4.31 -14.79
CA GLY A 7 -21.34 3.18 -13.94
C GLY A 7 -22.28 1.97 -14.04
N PHE A 8 -23.37 2.06 -14.81
CA PHE A 8 -24.16 0.88 -15.21
C PHE A 8 -23.45 0.17 -16.36
N TRP A 9 -23.21 0.88 -17.46
CA TRP A 9 -22.59 0.34 -18.68
C TRP A 9 -21.21 -0.27 -18.42
N SER A 10 -20.34 0.39 -17.64
CA SER A 10 -18.99 -0.13 -17.37
C SER A 10 -18.91 -1.29 -16.37
N LYS A 11 -19.86 -1.39 -15.44
CA LYS A 11 -19.82 -2.39 -14.36
C LYS A 11 -20.45 -3.71 -14.79
N ASP A 12 -21.49 -3.64 -15.62
CA ASP A 12 -22.26 -4.81 -16.04
C ASP A 12 -21.44 -5.70 -17.00
N GLU A 13 -20.57 -5.11 -17.83
CA GLU A 13 -19.62 -5.83 -18.69
C GLU A 13 -18.59 -6.63 -17.88
N ILE A 14 -18.02 -6.04 -16.83
CA ILE A 14 -17.05 -6.72 -15.96
C ILE A 14 -17.71 -7.88 -15.21
N LEU A 15 -18.97 -7.72 -14.80
CA LEU A 15 -19.72 -8.82 -14.19
C LEU A 15 -20.02 -9.91 -15.21
N ALA A 16 -20.43 -9.57 -16.43
CA ALA A 16 -20.60 -10.57 -17.49
C ALA A 16 -19.29 -11.35 -17.73
N ALA A 17 -18.15 -10.67 -17.86
CA ALA A 17 -16.84 -11.32 -18.01
C ALA A 17 -16.48 -12.20 -16.81
N ALA A 18 -16.78 -11.77 -15.58
CA ALA A 18 -16.55 -12.57 -14.39
C ALA A 18 -17.39 -13.86 -14.39
N TRP A 19 -18.62 -13.83 -14.92
CA TRP A 19 -19.47 -15.02 -15.02
C TRP A 19 -18.90 -16.06 -15.98
N ASP A 20 -18.39 -15.61 -17.14
CA ASP A 20 -17.77 -16.49 -18.14
C ASP A 20 -16.53 -17.19 -17.58
N PHE A 21 -15.73 -16.47 -16.78
CA PHE A 21 -14.53 -17.01 -16.16
C PHE A 21 -14.81 -17.88 -14.92
N SER A 22 -15.58 -17.37 -13.96
CA SER A 22 -15.91 -18.07 -12.72
C SER A 22 -17.18 -17.51 -12.07
N PRO A 23 -18.25 -18.32 -11.94
CA PRO A 23 -19.48 -17.92 -11.24
C PRO A 23 -19.24 -17.46 -9.78
N VAL A 24 -18.16 -17.93 -9.15
CA VAL A 24 -17.78 -17.49 -7.80
C VAL A 24 -17.34 -16.03 -7.79
N LEU A 25 -16.51 -15.62 -8.76
CA LEU A 25 -16.08 -14.22 -8.89
C LEU A 25 -17.25 -13.31 -9.24
N TRP A 26 -18.17 -13.78 -10.09
CA TRP A 26 -19.41 -13.06 -10.36
C TRP A 26 -20.23 -12.85 -9.09
N PHE A 27 -20.44 -13.90 -8.29
CA PHE A 27 -21.18 -13.80 -7.04
C PHE A 27 -20.52 -12.81 -6.06
N VAL A 28 -19.20 -12.86 -5.89
CA VAL A 28 -18.44 -11.89 -5.10
C VAL A 28 -18.63 -10.47 -5.65
N GLY A 29 -18.61 -10.31 -6.97
CA GLY A 29 -18.86 -9.04 -7.64
C GLY A 29 -20.26 -8.48 -7.36
N VAL A 30 -21.30 -9.31 -7.40
CA VAL A 30 -22.69 -8.92 -7.08
C VAL A 30 -22.82 -8.52 -5.61
N VAL A 31 -22.25 -9.30 -4.68
CA VAL A 31 -22.24 -8.96 -3.24
C VAL A 31 -21.51 -7.63 -3.03
N THR A 32 -20.37 -7.43 -3.68
CA THR A 32 -19.61 -6.18 -3.62
C THR A 32 -20.41 -5.02 -4.20
N ALA A 33 -21.17 -5.22 -5.28
CA ALA A 33 -22.04 -4.20 -5.86
C ALA A 33 -23.16 -3.78 -4.89
N LEU A 34 -23.78 -4.75 -4.20
CA LEU A 34 -24.76 -4.49 -3.15
C LEU A 34 -24.14 -3.68 -2.00
N LEU A 35 -22.99 -4.10 -1.48
CA LEU A 35 -22.28 -3.39 -0.41
C LEU A 35 -21.90 -1.96 -0.85
N THR A 36 -21.49 -1.81 -2.12
CA THR A 36 -21.18 -0.50 -2.71
C THR A 36 -22.37 0.43 -2.68
N ALA A 37 -23.51 -0.06 -3.15
CA ALA A 37 -24.75 0.70 -3.16
C ALA A 37 -25.20 1.07 -1.74
N TYR A 38 -25.02 0.16 -0.78
CA TYR A 38 -25.30 0.39 0.63
C TYR A 38 -24.42 1.50 1.22
N TYR A 39 -23.08 1.41 1.13
CA TYR A 39 -22.20 2.37 1.82
C TYR A 39 -22.26 3.77 1.17
N MET A 40 -22.40 3.85 -0.16
CA MET A 40 -22.55 5.14 -0.86
C MET A 40 -23.87 5.81 -0.48
N SER A 41 -24.96 5.04 -0.43
CA SER A 41 -26.27 5.57 -0.01
C SER A 41 -26.26 6.02 1.45
N ARG A 42 -25.62 5.24 2.33
CA ARG A 42 -25.39 5.63 3.74
C ARG A 42 -24.70 6.98 3.84
N GLN A 43 -23.62 7.21 3.06
CA GLN A 43 -22.92 8.50 3.07
C GLN A 43 -23.82 9.64 2.63
N VAL A 44 -24.53 9.50 1.51
CA VAL A 44 -25.45 10.53 1.01
C VAL A 44 -26.57 10.84 2.01
N PHE A 45 -27.20 9.81 2.57
CA PHE A 45 -28.27 9.97 3.54
C PHE A 45 -27.81 10.64 4.84
N LEU A 46 -26.63 10.26 5.36
CA LEU A 46 -26.10 10.85 6.59
C LEU A 46 -25.65 12.31 6.40
N VAL A 47 -25.10 12.66 5.25
CA VAL A 47 -24.54 14.00 4.98
C VAL A 47 -25.64 14.99 4.57
N PHE A 48 -26.52 14.60 3.65
CA PHE A 48 -27.47 15.54 3.04
C PHE A 48 -28.89 15.45 3.60
N TYR A 49 -29.33 14.27 4.03
CA TYR A 49 -30.69 14.04 4.52
C TYR A 49 -30.77 13.83 6.04
N GLY A 50 -29.63 13.79 6.72
CA GLY A 50 -29.53 13.65 8.16
C GLY A 50 -29.75 14.98 8.89
N GLU A 51 -29.84 14.91 10.22
CA GLU A 51 -29.90 16.11 11.06
C GLU A 51 -28.57 16.85 11.06
N ALA A 52 -28.65 18.18 10.99
CA ALA A 52 -27.50 19.07 10.94
C ALA A 52 -26.71 19.08 12.26
N ARG A 53 -25.60 18.33 12.31
CA ARG A 53 -24.74 18.19 13.50
C ARG A 53 -23.89 19.43 13.83
N TRP A 54 -23.81 20.40 12.92
CA TRP A 54 -23.01 21.63 13.09
C TRP A 54 -23.66 22.63 14.06
N LYS A 55 -24.95 22.48 14.36
CA LYS A 55 -25.67 23.33 15.34
C LYS A 55 -25.42 22.92 16.80
N GLU A 56 -25.10 21.64 17.04
CA GLU A 56 -24.93 21.08 18.39
C GLU A 56 -23.50 21.21 18.91
N LYS A 57 -22.49 21.23 18.04
CA LYS A 57 -21.10 21.47 18.43
C LYS A 57 -20.78 22.96 18.37
N LYS A 58 -20.65 23.59 19.54
CA LYS A 58 -19.66 24.67 19.76
C LYS A 58 -18.25 24.06 19.59
N GLY A 59 -17.89 23.71 18.37
CA GLY A 59 -16.73 22.89 18.07
C GLY A 59 -15.47 23.71 17.89
N ALA A 60 -14.64 23.77 18.94
CA ALA A 60 -13.20 23.49 18.88
C ALA A 60 -12.39 24.07 17.70
N GLY A 61 -12.49 25.38 17.47
CA GLY A 61 -11.61 26.13 16.59
C GLY A 61 -12.02 27.60 16.56
N GLU A 62 -11.04 28.51 16.66
CA GLU A 62 -11.25 29.97 16.80
C GLU A 62 -11.81 30.65 15.53
N HIS A 63 -12.27 29.88 14.54
CA HIS A 63 -12.67 30.38 13.22
C HIS A 63 -14.17 30.11 12.99
N ALA A 64 -14.97 31.08 13.44
CA ALA A 64 -16.37 31.37 13.08
C ALA A 64 -17.42 30.23 13.19
N PRO A 65 -18.70 30.55 13.51
CA PRO A 65 -19.79 29.59 13.39
C PRO A 65 -19.93 29.15 11.94
N ALA A 66 -19.46 27.95 11.62
CA ALA A 66 -19.38 27.41 10.27
C ALA A 66 -20.78 27.10 9.72
N THR A 67 -21.49 28.13 9.25
CA THR A 67 -22.65 27.94 8.39
C THR A 67 -22.16 27.39 7.04
N PRO A 68 -22.65 26.24 6.58
CA PRO A 68 -22.29 25.72 5.26
C PRO A 68 -22.61 26.76 4.18
N HIS A 69 -21.65 27.04 3.31
CA HIS A 69 -21.84 27.90 2.15
C HIS A 69 -21.44 27.15 0.89
N GLU A 70 -21.95 27.59 -0.25
CA GLU A 70 -21.61 27.01 -1.56
C GLU A 70 -20.11 27.21 -1.85
N SER A 71 -19.51 26.25 -2.55
CA SER A 71 -18.09 26.33 -2.91
C SER A 71 -17.86 27.40 -3.99
N PRO A 72 -16.68 28.07 -4.00
CA PRO A 72 -16.33 29.02 -5.06
C PRO A 72 -16.42 28.40 -6.47
N LYS A 73 -16.62 29.25 -7.48
CA LYS A 73 -16.74 28.84 -8.89
C LYS A 73 -15.55 27.99 -9.40
N LEU A 74 -14.36 28.20 -8.84
CA LEU A 74 -13.17 27.41 -9.17
C LEU A 74 -13.31 25.91 -8.81
N MET A 75 -14.17 25.56 -7.85
CA MET A 75 -14.43 24.15 -7.50
C MET A 75 -15.75 23.65 -8.10
N THR A 76 -16.81 24.47 -8.10
CA THR A 76 -18.13 24.04 -8.58
C THR A 76 -18.14 23.80 -10.08
N VAL A 77 -17.45 24.62 -10.88
CA VAL A 77 -17.42 24.45 -12.34
C VAL A 77 -16.79 23.10 -12.75
N PRO A 78 -15.58 22.72 -12.27
CA PRO A 78 -15.03 21.39 -12.53
C PRO A 78 -15.96 20.25 -12.08
N LEU A 79 -16.58 20.35 -10.90
CA LEU A 79 -17.49 19.32 -10.39
C LEU A 79 -18.72 19.15 -11.27
N VAL A 80 -19.32 20.24 -11.76
CA VAL A 80 -20.47 20.20 -12.66
C VAL A 80 -20.09 19.57 -14.00
N VAL A 81 -18.94 19.94 -14.57
CA VAL A 81 -18.44 19.33 -15.82
C VAL A 81 -18.25 17.81 -15.63
N LEU A 82 -17.61 17.40 -14.54
CA LEU A 82 -17.42 15.97 -14.23
C LEU A 82 -18.75 15.24 -14.03
N ALA A 83 -19.74 15.87 -13.38
CA ALA A 83 -21.06 15.29 -13.19
C ALA A 83 -21.79 15.08 -14.53
N VAL A 84 -21.70 16.04 -15.45
CA VAL A 84 -22.27 15.91 -16.81
C VAL A 84 -21.58 14.78 -17.58
N LEU A 85 -20.25 14.72 -17.53
CA LEU A 85 -19.48 13.65 -18.17
C LEU A 85 -19.78 12.28 -17.57
N ALA A 86 -19.97 12.17 -16.25
CA ALA A 86 -20.37 10.92 -15.60
C ALA A 86 -21.81 10.50 -15.97
N ALA A 87 -22.69 11.47 -16.23
CA ALA A 87 -24.07 11.20 -16.62
C ALA A 87 -24.19 10.71 -18.06
N VAL A 88 -23.47 11.36 -18.99
CA VAL A 88 -23.58 11.11 -20.43
C VAL A 88 -22.51 10.15 -20.94
N GLY A 89 -21.37 10.02 -20.26
CA GLY A 89 -20.22 9.21 -20.71
C GLY A 89 -20.55 7.73 -20.89
N GLY A 90 -21.57 7.22 -20.22
CA GLY A 90 -22.08 5.87 -20.44
C GLY A 90 -22.65 5.63 -21.83
N LEU A 91 -23.16 6.69 -22.49
CA LEU A 91 -23.70 6.60 -23.84
C LEU A 91 -22.63 6.25 -24.89
N LEU A 92 -21.36 6.51 -24.58
CA LEU A 92 -20.22 6.15 -25.43
C LEU A 92 -19.90 4.65 -25.42
N ASN A 93 -20.55 3.87 -24.55
CA ASN A 93 -20.35 2.43 -24.44
C ASN A 93 -21.69 1.69 -24.61
N LEU A 94 -22.59 2.26 -25.43
CA LEU A 94 -23.86 1.61 -25.74
C LEU A 94 -23.60 0.41 -26.65
N PRO A 95 -24.24 -0.74 -26.38
CA PRO A 95 -24.23 -1.85 -27.32
C PRO A 95 -24.78 -1.34 -28.65
N GLU A 96 -24.01 -1.49 -29.74
CA GLU A 96 -24.32 -1.16 -31.15
C GLU A 96 -23.90 0.22 -31.71
N VAL A 97 -23.47 1.22 -30.92
CA VAL A 97 -23.20 2.57 -31.47
C VAL A 97 -21.70 2.89 -31.58
N TYR A 98 -21.00 2.88 -30.45
CA TYR A 98 -19.56 3.01 -30.34
C TYR A 98 -19.16 2.20 -29.11
N THR A 99 -18.27 1.24 -29.26
CA THR A 99 -17.73 0.48 -28.13
C THR A 99 -16.25 0.83 -28.02
N LEU A 100 -15.86 1.32 -26.86
CA LEU A 100 -14.43 1.53 -26.55
C LEU A 100 -13.65 0.23 -26.70
N GLU A 101 -14.32 -0.91 -26.50
CA GLU A 101 -13.81 -2.24 -26.78
C GLU A 101 -13.29 -2.39 -28.21
N HIS A 102 -14.09 -2.08 -29.24
CA HIS A 102 -13.65 -2.24 -30.65
C HIS A 102 -12.55 -1.25 -31.03
N PHE A 103 -12.53 -0.05 -30.42
CA PHE A 103 -11.43 0.89 -30.60
C PHE A 103 -10.11 0.36 -30.00
N LEU A 104 -10.19 -0.36 -28.88
CA LEU A 104 -9.04 -0.89 -28.16
C LEU A 104 -8.63 -2.31 -28.60
N GLU A 105 -9.52 -3.05 -29.27
CA GLU A 105 -9.29 -4.41 -29.78
C GLU A 105 -7.96 -4.58 -30.52
N PRO A 106 -7.50 -3.64 -31.38
CA PRO A 106 -6.20 -3.76 -32.06
C PRO A 106 -4.99 -3.76 -31.12
N VAL A 107 -5.12 -3.22 -29.91
CA VAL A 107 -4.05 -3.20 -28.89
C VAL A 107 -3.97 -4.53 -28.15
N PHE A 108 -5.08 -5.26 -28.07
CA PHE A 108 -5.21 -6.47 -27.26
C PHE A 108 -5.17 -7.78 -28.07
N GLU A 109 -5.18 -7.72 -29.41
CA GLU A 109 -5.15 -8.88 -30.31
C GLU A 109 -6.23 -9.94 -29.96
N ASP A 110 -6.05 -11.20 -30.36
CA ASP A 110 -6.90 -12.35 -30.04
C ASP A 110 -6.93 -12.75 -28.54
N ARG A 111 -6.42 -11.89 -27.63
CA ARG A 111 -6.44 -12.16 -26.18
C ARG A 111 -7.67 -11.62 -25.47
N LEU A 112 -8.53 -10.88 -26.18
CA LEU A 112 -9.86 -10.60 -25.67
C LEU A 112 -10.69 -11.87 -25.77
N HIS A 113 -11.00 -12.47 -24.62
CA HIS A 113 -12.02 -13.52 -24.56
C HIS A 113 -13.32 -12.95 -25.10
N ALA A 114 -13.68 -13.31 -26.33
CA ALA A 114 -15.03 -13.10 -26.83
C ALA A 114 -15.97 -13.81 -25.86
N LEU A 115 -16.76 -13.03 -25.12
CA LEU A 115 -17.64 -13.55 -24.08
C LEU A 115 -18.53 -14.63 -24.70
N GLY A 116 -18.44 -15.87 -24.20
CA GLY A 116 -19.30 -16.98 -24.63
C GLY A 116 -20.76 -16.82 -24.20
N ILE A 117 -21.13 -15.66 -23.66
CA ILE A 117 -22.40 -15.38 -23.04
C ILE A 117 -23.37 -14.85 -24.09
N THR A 118 -24.46 -15.58 -24.31
CA THR A 118 -25.59 -15.13 -25.12
C THR A 118 -26.18 -13.82 -24.59
N GLY A 119 -26.57 -12.89 -25.48
CA GLY A 119 -27.03 -11.54 -25.08
C GLY A 119 -28.16 -11.50 -24.04
N TRP A 120 -29.09 -12.47 -24.05
CA TRP A 120 -30.14 -12.56 -23.04
C TRP A 120 -29.60 -12.85 -21.63
N MET A 121 -28.52 -13.62 -21.53
CA MET A 121 -27.87 -13.95 -20.26
C MET A 121 -27.13 -12.73 -19.71
N GLN A 122 -26.47 -11.93 -20.57
CA GLN A 122 -25.88 -10.66 -20.14
C GLN A 122 -26.93 -9.72 -19.54
N VAL A 123 -28.08 -9.58 -20.19
CA VAL A 123 -29.20 -8.78 -19.65
C VAL A 123 -29.69 -9.35 -18.31
N ALA A 124 -29.85 -10.67 -18.19
CA ALA A 124 -30.26 -11.30 -16.94
C ALA A 124 -29.28 -11.03 -15.79
N LEU A 125 -27.97 -11.16 -16.04
CA LEU A 125 -26.92 -10.88 -15.06
C LEU A 125 -26.91 -9.39 -14.66
N GLY A 126 -27.10 -8.48 -15.62
CA GLY A 126 -27.24 -7.04 -15.38
C GLY A 126 -28.46 -6.72 -14.51
N VAL A 127 -29.62 -7.32 -14.80
CA VAL A 127 -30.84 -7.16 -13.99
C VAL A 127 -30.61 -7.62 -12.55
N VAL A 128 -29.94 -8.76 -12.35
CA VAL A 128 -29.60 -9.25 -11.00
C VAL A 128 -28.67 -8.27 -10.28
N ALA A 129 -27.65 -7.74 -10.95
CA ALA A 129 -26.73 -6.76 -10.37
C ALA A 129 -27.42 -5.43 -10.00
N VAL A 130 -28.34 -4.96 -10.84
CA VAL A 130 -29.18 -3.77 -10.58
C VAL A 130 -30.11 -4.03 -9.40
N ALA A 131 -30.78 -5.20 -9.36
CA ALA A 131 -31.64 -5.58 -8.24
C ALA A 131 -30.85 -5.65 -6.92
N GLY A 132 -29.66 -6.26 -6.92
CA GLY A 132 -28.78 -6.30 -5.75
C GLY A 132 -28.36 -4.90 -5.28
N SER A 133 -28.07 -3.99 -6.22
CA SER A 133 -27.77 -2.58 -5.90
C SER A 133 -28.99 -1.87 -5.31
N ALA A 134 -30.19 -2.09 -5.87
CA ALA A 134 -31.43 -1.53 -5.36
C ALA A 134 -31.74 -2.01 -3.93
N VAL A 135 -31.51 -3.30 -3.64
CA VAL A 135 -31.62 -3.85 -2.27
C VAL A 135 -30.66 -3.13 -1.32
N GLY A 136 -29.40 -2.93 -1.71
CA GLY A 136 -28.42 -2.19 -0.89
C GLY A 136 -28.89 -0.77 -0.56
N ILE A 137 -29.44 -0.04 -1.54
CA ILE A 137 -30.01 1.31 -1.36
C ILE A 137 -31.21 1.28 -0.42
N LEU A 138 -32.13 0.34 -0.59
CA LEU A 138 -33.33 0.21 0.23
C LEU A 138 -33.00 -0.13 1.68
N VAL A 139 -32.03 -1.04 1.90
CA VAL A 139 -31.52 -1.36 3.24
C VAL A 139 -30.91 -0.12 3.90
N ALA A 140 -30.03 0.60 3.21
CA ALA A 140 -29.44 1.84 3.72
C ALA A 140 -30.52 2.88 4.07
N ARG A 141 -31.54 3.05 3.21
CA ARG A 141 -32.67 3.95 3.46
C ARG A 141 -33.45 3.56 4.72
N SER A 142 -33.73 2.27 4.91
CA SER A 142 -34.49 1.79 6.08
C SER A 142 -33.76 2.04 7.40
N ILE A 143 -32.43 1.96 7.40
CA ILE A 143 -31.61 2.14 8.59
C ILE A 143 -31.37 3.62 8.88
N TYR A 144 -30.85 4.39 7.90
CA TYR A 144 -30.32 5.74 8.16
C TYR A 144 -31.35 6.88 8.02
N LEU A 145 -32.31 6.76 7.10
CA LEU A 145 -33.35 7.79 6.91
C LEU A 145 -34.52 7.62 7.88
N LYS A 146 -34.97 6.37 8.08
CA LYS A 146 -36.07 6.07 9.01
C LYS A 146 -35.62 5.87 10.47
N ARG A 147 -34.30 5.84 10.73
CA ARG A 147 -33.69 5.61 12.05
C ARG A 147 -34.26 4.38 12.77
N THR A 148 -34.61 3.35 12.00
CA THR A 148 -35.37 2.18 12.51
C THR A 148 -34.57 1.34 13.50
N GLU A 149 -33.23 1.29 13.36
CA GLU A 149 -32.34 0.47 14.19
C GLU A 149 -31.06 1.26 14.53
N PRO A 150 -30.44 1.02 15.70
CA PRO A 150 -29.12 1.57 16.02
C PRO A 150 -28.08 1.04 15.03
N ALA A 151 -27.39 1.95 14.35
CA ALA A 151 -26.39 1.62 13.32
C ALA A 151 -25.28 0.67 13.82
N ASP A 152 -25.01 0.65 15.12
CA ASP A 152 -24.01 -0.21 15.76
C ASP A 152 -24.27 -1.71 15.57
N ARG A 153 -25.52 -2.12 15.29
CA ARG A 153 -25.86 -3.52 15.01
C ARG A 153 -25.29 -4.00 13.66
N PHE A 154 -25.15 -3.10 12.70
CA PHE A 154 -24.66 -3.41 11.34
C PHE A 154 -23.19 -3.06 11.15
N GLU A 155 -22.58 -2.36 12.11
CA GLU A 155 -21.18 -1.94 12.09
C GLU A 155 -20.45 -2.47 13.33
N PRO A 156 -20.18 -3.81 13.41
CA PRO A 156 -19.43 -4.38 14.52
C PRO A 156 -18.05 -3.73 14.63
N GLU A 157 -17.50 -3.73 15.85
CA GLU A 157 -16.24 -3.07 16.18
C GLU A 157 -15.09 -3.48 15.25
N PHE A 158 -15.06 -4.75 14.83
CA PHE A 158 -14.10 -5.25 13.85
C PHE A 158 -14.11 -4.47 12.53
N LEU A 159 -15.29 -4.16 11.97
CA LEU A 159 -15.40 -3.37 10.74
C LEU A 159 -15.04 -1.90 10.97
N ARG A 160 -15.41 -1.34 12.13
CA ARG A 160 -15.10 0.06 12.48
C ARG A 160 -13.61 0.31 12.61
N ARG A 161 -12.85 -0.70 13.02
CA ARG A 161 -11.38 -0.67 13.13
C ARG A 161 -10.67 -1.14 11.86
N ALA A 162 -11.32 -1.04 10.69
CA ALA A 162 -10.76 -1.45 9.39
C ALA A 162 -10.16 -2.88 9.43
N TRP A 163 -10.92 -3.82 10.01
CA TRP A 163 -10.54 -5.23 10.17
C TRP A 163 -9.31 -5.45 11.05
N ARG A 164 -8.97 -4.43 11.87
CA ARG A 164 -7.76 -4.34 12.69
C ARG A 164 -6.48 -4.46 11.89
N PHE A 165 -6.53 -4.22 10.58
CA PHE A 165 -5.37 -4.30 9.70
C PHE A 165 -4.34 -3.24 10.11
N ASP A 166 -4.78 -1.99 10.28
CA ASP A 166 -3.91 -0.88 10.70
C ASP A 166 -3.29 -1.13 12.08
N GLU A 167 -4.08 -1.62 13.05
CA GLU A 167 -3.58 -2.00 14.38
C GLU A 167 -2.53 -3.12 14.30
N SER A 168 -2.79 -4.14 13.48
CA SER A 168 -1.89 -5.28 13.33
C SER A 168 -0.56 -4.87 12.69
N LEU A 169 -0.59 -4.03 11.65
CA LEU A 169 0.60 -3.47 11.02
C LEU A 169 1.35 -2.57 12.00
N ALA A 170 0.66 -1.67 12.69
CA ALA A 170 1.28 -0.80 13.69
C ALA A 170 1.92 -1.59 14.83
N ALA A 171 1.27 -2.64 15.32
CA ALA A 171 1.82 -3.53 16.35
C ALA A 171 3.04 -4.31 15.84
N PHE A 172 3.00 -4.81 14.60
CA PHE A 172 4.10 -5.54 13.98
C PHE A 172 5.33 -4.65 13.77
N PHE A 173 5.15 -3.47 13.16
CA PHE A 173 6.26 -2.55 12.92
C PHE A 173 6.74 -1.84 14.19
N GLY A 174 5.82 -1.51 15.10
CA GLY A 174 6.14 -0.87 16.38
C GLY A 174 6.83 -1.79 17.39
N GLY A 175 6.54 -3.10 17.34
CA GLY A 175 7.14 -4.11 18.20
C GLY A 175 8.27 -4.87 17.50
N PRO A 176 8.02 -6.05 16.89
CA PRO A 176 9.03 -6.87 16.23
C PRO A 176 9.89 -6.12 15.21
N GLY A 177 9.28 -5.29 14.36
CA GLY A 177 10.02 -4.50 13.36
C GLY A 177 11.00 -3.53 14.00
N ARG A 178 10.58 -2.82 15.05
CA ARG A 178 11.44 -1.90 15.81
C ARG A 178 12.54 -2.65 16.57
N ALA A 179 12.23 -3.82 17.14
CA ALA A 179 13.22 -4.67 17.80
C ALA A 179 14.30 -5.12 16.81
N PHE A 180 13.91 -5.60 15.65
CA PHE A 180 14.83 -5.98 14.57
C PHE A 180 15.69 -4.81 14.11
N ALA A 181 15.10 -3.64 13.86
CA ALA A 181 15.85 -2.43 13.50
C ALA A 181 16.87 -2.04 14.59
N SER A 182 16.46 -2.12 15.87
CA SER A 182 17.33 -1.80 17.00
C SER A 182 18.48 -2.81 17.16
N PHE A 183 18.24 -4.08 16.87
CA PHE A 183 19.27 -5.13 16.86
C PHE A 183 20.30 -4.84 15.78
N THR A 184 19.85 -4.58 14.55
CA THR A 184 20.74 -4.29 13.42
C THR A 184 21.59 -3.05 13.69
N SER A 185 21.01 -1.97 14.19
CA SER A 185 21.77 -0.75 14.48
C SER A 185 22.71 -0.91 15.68
N ARG A 186 22.26 -1.49 16.80
CA ARG A 186 23.07 -1.48 18.03
C ARG A 186 24.06 -2.62 18.12
N ILE A 187 23.73 -3.78 17.54
CA ILE A 187 24.57 -4.98 17.64
C ILE A 187 25.41 -5.12 16.38
N LEU A 188 24.76 -5.25 15.22
CA LEU A 188 25.49 -5.43 13.97
C LEU A 188 26.38 -4.22 13.67
N ASP A 189 25.80 -3.03 13.61
CA ASP A 189 26.57 -1.83 13.26
C ASP A 189 27.47 -1.40 14.43
N GLY A 190 26.87 -0.99 15.54
CA GLY A 190 27.61 -0.38 16.66
C GLY A 190 28.54 -1.32 17.45
N ARG A 191 28.43 -2.64 17.34
CA ARG A 191 29.36 -3.59 18.03
C ARG A 191 30.16 -4.43 17.07
N VAL A 192 29.56 -5.01 16.03
CA VAL A 192 30.28 -5.92 15.14
C VAL A 192 31.11 -5.12 14.14
N ILE A 193 30.49 -4.20 13.40
CA ILE A 193 31.18 -3.41 12.37
C ILE A 193 32.16 -2.44 13.03
N ASP A 194 31.67 -1.58 13.93
CA ASP A 194 32.52 -0.62 14.64
C ASP A 194 33.60 -1.30 15.48
N GLY A 195 33.27 -2.43 16.12
CA GLY A 195 34.22 -3.19 16.92
C GLY A 195 35.33 -3.80 16.08
N ALA A 196 35.01 -4.33 14.89
CA ALA A 196 36.02 -4.86 13.96
C ALA A 196 36.97 -3.75 13.50
N VAL A 197 36.43 -2.60 13.08
CA VAL A 197 37.24 -1.46 12.60
C VAL A 197 38.14 -0.91 13.72
N ASN A 198 37.59 -0.67 14.91
CA ASN A 198 38.36 -0.18 16.06
C ASN A 198 39.36 -1.22 16.58
N GLY A 199 39.05 -2.51 16.43
CA GLY A 199 39.94 -3.62 16.75
C GLY A 199 41.19 -3.61 15.87
N VAL A 200 41.02 -3.47 14.55
CA VAL A 200 42.14 -3.33 13.61
C VAL A 200 43.01 -2.12 13.97
N ALA A 201 42.40 -0.95 14.20
CA ALA A 201 43.13 0.24 14.59
C ALA A 201 43.94 0.04 15.89
N THR A 202 43.35 -0.65 16.87
CA THR A 202 44.00 -0.95 18.15
C THR A 202 45.16 -1.91 17.98
N LEU A 203 45.01 -2.96 17.16
CA LEU A 203 46.08 -3.91 16.86
C LEU A 203 47.28 -3.22 16.19
N VAL A 204 47.04 -2.36 15.20
CA VAL A 204 48.10 -1.59 14.53
C VAL A 204 48.81 -0.67 15.52
N ARG A 205 48.05 0.07 16.34
CA ARG A 205 48.62 0.98 17.35
C ARG A 205 49.44 0.24 18.41
N GLN A 206 48.95 -0.88 18.92
CA GLN A 206 49.66 -1.70 19.90
C GLN A 206 50.93 -2.32 19.28
N GLY A 207 50.84 -2.84 18.05
CA GLY A 207 51.98 -3.34 17.29
C GLY A 207 53.07 -2.29 17.14
N GLY A 208 52.70 -1.08 16.69
CA GLY A 208 53.62 0.05 16.59
C GLY A 208 54.23 0.46 17.93
N THR A 209 53.45 0.45 19.02
CA THR A 209 53.95 0.79 20.36
C THR A 209 54.95 -0.24 20.87
N ARG A 210 54.73 -1.54 20.63
CA ARG A 210 55.67 -2.60 20.98
C ARG A 210 56.94 -2.53 20.15
N LEU A 211 56.80 -2.31 18.83
CA LEU A 211 57.94 -2.18 17.92
C LEU A 211 58.79 -0.94 18.26
N ARG A 212 58.18 0.13 18.77
CA ARG A 212 58.90 1.34 19.21
C ARG A 212 59.90 1.04 20.32
N VAL A 213 59.63 0.09 21.21
CA VAL A 213 60.53 -0.24 22.33
C VAL A 213 61.81 -0.94 21.86
N THR A 214 61.84 -1.55 20.67
CA THR A 214 63.07 -2.14 20.13
C THR A 214 64.09 -1.09 19.66
N GLN A 215 63.66 0.16 19.48
CA GLN A 215 64.51 1.29 19.15
C GLN A 215 65.07 1.92 20.45
N THR A 216 66.19 1.37 20.93
CA THR A 216 66.78 1.73 22.24
C THR A 216 67.74 2.92 22.20
N GLY A 217 68.14 3.41 21.01
CA GLY A 217 69.11 4.50 20.86
C GLY A 217 70.58 4.12 21.16
N TYR A 218 70.84 2.92 21.68
CA TYR A 218 72.18 2.42 21.95
C TYR A 218 72.79 1.75 20.70
N ILE A 219 73.86 2.34 20.16
CA ILE A 219 74.58 1.86 18.95
C ILE A 219 74.97 0.37 19.04
N ARG A 220 75.35 -0.10 20.24
CA ARG A 220 75.74 -1.50 20.47
C ARG A 220 74.60 -2.49 20.19
N ASN A 221 73.36 -2.15 20.52
CA ASN A 221 72.19 -3.00 20.27
C ASN A 221 71.90 -3.11 18.76
N TYR A 222 72.09 -2.03 18.00
CA TYR A 222 71.96 -2.05 16.55
C TYR A 222 73.06 -2.89 15.88
N ALA A 223 74.31 -2.78 16.34
CA ALA A 223 75.41 -3.59 15.83
C ALA A 223 75.19 -5.09 16.06
N LEU A 224 74.74 -5.49 17.25
CA LEU A 224 74.35 -6.87 17.56
C LEU A 224 73.19 -7.35 16.67
N GLY A 225 72.16 -6.52 16.47
CA GLY A 225 71.04 -6.83 15.60
C GLY A 225 71.47 -7.06 14.14
N MET A 226 72.36 -6.22 13.61
CA MET A 226 72.90 -6.38 12.25
C MET A 226 73.74 -7.65 12.10
N ALA A 227 74.61 -7.95 13.06
CA ALA A 227 75.43 -9.16 13.03
C ALA A 227 74.57 -10.43 13.09
N ALA A 228 73.57 -10.47 13.98
CA ALA A 228 72.61 -11.57 14.06
C ALA A 228 71.81 -11.72 12.75
N GLY A 229 71.35 -10.61 12.17
CA GLY A 229 70.66 -10.59 10.88
C GLY A 229 71.51 -11.15 9.74
N ALA A 230 72.80 -10.80 9.68
CA ALA A 230 73.73 -11.32 8.69
C ALA A 230 73.93 -12.84 8.82
N VAL A 231 74.13 -13.34 10.04
CA VAL A 231 74.26 -14.79 10.31
C VAL A 231 72.98 -15.54 9.91
N LEU A 232 71.80 -15.01 10.25
CA LEU A 232 70.52 -15.61 9.89
C LEU A 232 70.29 -15.64 8.38
N LEU A 233 70.62 -14.56 7.66
CA LEU A 233 70.51 -14.50 6.21
C LEU A 233 71.47 -15.49 5.53
N LEU A 234 72.71 -15.58 6.01
CA LEU A 234 73.69 -16.56 5.51
C LEU A 234 73.22 -17.99 5.78
N GLY A 235 72.73 -18.28 6.99
CA GLY A 235 72.17 -19.58 7.35
C GLY A 235 70.95 -19.94 6.49
N PHE A 236 70.01 -19.01 6.30
CA PHE A 236 68.87 -19.19 5.40
C PHE A 236 69.34 -19.45 3.95
N PHE A 237 70.34 -18.73 3.48
CA PHE A 237 70.88 -18.89 2.13
C PHE A 237 71.53 -20.26 1.94
N VAL A 238 72.31 -20.74 2.91
CA VAL A 238 72.92 -22.08 2.89
C VAL A 238 71.86 -23.18 2.91
N LEU A 239 70.84 -23.04 3.77
CA LEU A 239 69.70 -23.98 3.85
C LEU A 239 68.89 -24.00 2.55
N ARG A 240 68.75 -22.86 1.87
CA ARG A 240 68.01 -22.75 0.60
C ARG A 240 68.81 -23.20 -0.61
N THR A 241 70.13 -22.99 -0.62
CA THR A 241 71.00 -23.38 -1.72
C THR A 241 71.49 -24.83 -1.64
N GLY A 242 71.13 -25.57 -0.58
CA GLY A 242 71.43 -27.01 -0.45
C GLY A 242 72.92 -27.30 -0.29
N LEU A 243 73.66 -26.39 0.36
CA LEU A 243 75.09 -26.55 0.65
C LEU A 243 75.37 -27.41 1.90
N VAL A 244 74.37 -28.16 2.36
CA VAL A 244 74.48 -29.27 3.32
C VAL A 244 73.64 -30.43 2.82
#